data_AF-A0A134BNP8-F1
#
_entry.id   AF-A0A134BNP8-F1
#
_cell.length_a   1.000
_cell.length_b   1.000
_cell.length_c   1.000
_cell.angle_alpha   90.00
_cell.angle_beta   90.00
_cell.angle_gamma   90.00
#
_symmetry.space_group_name_H-M   'P 1'
#
loop_
_entity.id
_entity.type
_entity.pdbx_description
1 polymer ?
#
loop_
_entity_poly.entity_id
_entity_poly.type
_entity_poly.pdbx_seq_one_letter_code
_entity_poly.pdbx_strand_id
1 'polypeptide(L)' 'VANGVITATSHTPRQTAEGSVFTAQVRITDCRYKIISGMVGTASILISNESVLQRIVKQITNSI' A
#
# COMPACT_ATOMS: atom_id res chain seq x y z
N VAL A 1 -15.89 3.54 3.77
CA VAL A 1 -14.45 3.60 3.48
C VAL A 1 -13.72 3.01 4.67
N ALA A 2 -12.77 2.10 4.45
CA ALA A 2 -11.94 1.53 5.50
C ALA A 2 -10.51 2.05 5.34
N ASN A 3 -9.88 2.42 6.44
CA ASN A 3 -8.49 2.86 6.42
C ASN A 3 -7.56 1.64 6.47
N GLY A 4 -6.43 1.74 5.79
CA GLY A 4 -5.44 0.68 5.76
C GLY A 4 -4.05 1.20 5.46
N VAL A 5 -3.06 0.37 5.81
CA VAL A 5 -1.64 0.66 5.59
C VAL A 5 -1.06 -0.41 4.68
N ILE A 6 -0.32 0.01 3.65
CA ILE A 6 0.44 -0.92 2.81
C ILE A 6 1.58 -1.50 3.65
N THR A 7 1.60 -2.82 3.83
CA THR A 7 2.62 -3.51 4.64
C THR A 7 3.69 -4.17 3.79
N ALA A 8 3.38 -4.51 2.52
CA ALA A 8 4.34 -5.09 1.59
C ALA A 8 3.95 -4.78 0.15
N THR A 9 4.94 -4.74 -0.74
CA THR A 9 4.77 -4.64 -2.20
C THR A 9 5.58 -5.74 -2.88
N SER A 10 5.02 -6.37 -3.92
CA SER A 10 5.79 -7.29 -4.77
C SER A 10 6.64 -6.49 -5.75
N HIS A 11 7.92 -6.83 -5.86
CA HIS A 11 8.82 -6.25 -6.87
C HIS A 11 8.72 -6.97 -8.22
N THR A 12 8.11 -8.16 -8.25
CA THR A 12 7.86 -8.91 -9.49
C THR A 12 6.42 -8.65 -9.94
N PRO A 13 6.20 -8.02 -11.11
CA PRO A 13 4.87 -7.80 -11.63
C PRO A 13 4.27 -9.10 -12.21
N ARG A 14 2.95 -9.22 -12.13
CA ARG A 14 2.17 -10.20 -12.88
C ARG A 14 1.79 -9.62 -14.23
N GLN A 15 2.11 -10.32 -15.32
CA GLN A 15 1.72 -9.88 -16.65
C GLN A 15 0.22 -10.14 -16.91
N THR A 16 -0.45 -9.15 -17.50
CA THR A 16 -1.85 -9.21 -17.93
C THR A 16 -1.98 -8.66 -19.36
N ALA A 17 -3.15 -8.80 -19.98
CA ALA A 17 -3.41 -8.24 -21.31
C ALA A 17 -3.28 -6.70 -21.36
N GLU A 18 -3.50 -6.03 -20.22
CA GLU A 18 -3.40 -4.57 -20.08
C GLU A 18 -2.00 -4.10 -19.65
N GLY A 19 -1.06 -5.04 -19.44
CA GLY A 19 0.32 -4.78 -19.04
C GLY A 19 0.70 -5.40 -17.69
N SER A 20 1.79 -4.89 -17.12
CA SER A 20 2.36 -5.36 -15.86
C SER A 20 1.57 -4.84 -14.65
N VAL A 21 1.06 -5.77 -13.83
CA VAL A 21 0.33 -5.46 -12.59
C VAL A 21 1.19 -5.81 -11.38
N PHE A 22 1.45 -4.81 -10.54
CA PHE A 22 2.12 -4.99 -9.24
C PHE A 22 1.09 -5.19 -8.13
N THR A 23 1.42 -6.06 -7.18
CA THR A 23 0.53 -6.36 -6.04
C THR A 23 1.07 -5.74 -4.75
N ALA A 24 0.17 -5.21 -3.94
CA ALA A 24 0.47 -4.70 -2.61
C ALA A 24 -0.41 -5.40 -1.57
N GLN A 25 0.16 -5.72 -0.41
CA GLN A 25 -0.57 -6.20 0.74
C GLN A 25 -0.96 -5.02 1.61
N VAL A 26 -2.24 -4.98 2.00
CA VAL A 26 -2.80 -3.91 2.82
C VAL A 26 -3.34 -4.52 4.12
N ARG A 27 -2.88 -3.99 5.25
CA ARG A 27 -3.49 -4.26 6.54
C ARG A 27 -4.60 -3.25 6.78
N ILE A 28 -5.83 -3.72 6.81
CA ILE A 28 -6.98 -2.89 7.16
C ILE A 28 -7.01 -2.73 8.69
N THR A 29 -6.97 -1.48 9.16
CA THR A 29 -6.84 -1.16 10.59
C THR A 29 -8.16 -0.80 11.24
N ASP A 30 -9.12 -0.27 10.47
CA ASP A 30 -10.42 0.15 10.95
C ASP A 30 -11.49 -0.15 9.89
N CYS A 31 -12.21 -1.26 10.07
CA CYS A 31 -13.34 -1.64 9.22
C CYS A 31 -14.50 -2.11 10.09
N ARG A 32 -15.66 -1.46 9.93
CA ARG A 32 -16.90 -1.82 10.62
C ARG A 32 -17.45 -3.18 10.20
N TYR A 33 -17.04 -3.68 9.04
CA TYR A 33 -17.55 -4.92 8.45
C TYR A 33 -16.44 -5.96 8.33
N LYS A 34 -16.82 -7.23 8.52
CA LYS A 34 -15.91 -8.35 8.35
C LYS A 34 -15.50 -8.47 6.88
N ILE A 35 -14.20 -8.43 6.61
CA ILE A 35 -13.66 -8.73 5.29
C ILE A 35 -13.51 -10.24 5.19
N ILE A 36 -14.05 -10.81 4.11
CA ILE A 36 -14.00 -12.25 3.84
C ILE A 36 -13.07 -12.52 2.64
N SER A 37 -12.51 -13.73 2.59
CA SER A 37 -11.65 -14.15 1.50
C SER A 37 -12.40 -14.08 0.15
N GLY A 38 -11.73 -13.58 -0.89
CA GLY A 38 -12.29 -13.44 -2.23
C GLY A 38 -13.13 -12.18 -2.48
N MET A 39 -13.28 -11.30 -1.48
CA MET A 39 -14.00 -10.03 -1.65
C MET A 39 -13.26 -9.09 -2.63
N VAL A 40 -14.01 -8.49 -3.56
CA VAL A 40 -13.49 -7.52 -4.53
C VAL A 40 -13.96 -6.11 -4.14
N GLY A 41 -13.09 -5.12 -4.29
CA GLY A 41 -13.40 -3.72 -4.01
C GLY A 41 -12.44 -2.77 -4.71
N THR A 42 -12.68 -1.47 -4.53
CA THR A 42 -11.81 -0.40 -5.03
C THR A 42 -11.03 0.22 -3.89
N ALA A 43 -9.84 0.74 -4.20
CA ALA A 43 -8.97 1.41 -3.23
C ALA A 43 -8.43 2.71 -3.82
N SER A 44 -8.27 3.72 -2.96
CA SER A 44 -7.51 4.93 -3.27
C SER A 44 -6.21 4.89 -2.50
N ILE A 45 -5.09 5.18 -3.18
CA ILE A 45 -3.76 5.16 -2.57
C ILE A 45 -3.29 6.59 -2.39
N LEU A 46 -2.94 6.96 -1.16
CA LEU A 46 -2.27 8.22 -0.90
C LEU A 46 -0.80 8.10 -1.32
N ILE A 47 -0.42 8.81 -2.37
CA ILE A 47 0.97 8.85 -2.84
C ILE A 47 1.66 10.02 -2.16
N SER A 48 2.66 9.71 -1.33
CA SER A 48 3.53 10.74 -0.75
C SER A 48 4.36 11.38 -1.86
N ASN A 49 4.26 12.71 -2.02
CA ASN A 49 5.10 13.51 -2.91
C ASN A 49 6.47 13.88 -2.27
N GLU A 50 6.86 13.18 -1.21
CA GLU A 50 8.14 13.41 -0.54
C GLU A 50 9.26 12.77 -1.36
N SER A 51 10.38 13.48 -1.51
CA SER A 51 11.55 12.94 -2.20
C SER A 51 12.19 11.81 -1.39
N VAL A 52 12.95 10.94 -2.06
CA VAL A 52 13.72 9.86 -1.40
C VAL A 52 14.61 10.44 -0.28
N LEU A 53 15.23 11.59 -0.54
CA LEU A 53 16.05 12.30 0.46
C LEU A 53 15.25 12.71 1.69
N GLN A 54 14.02 13.22 1.51
CA GLN A 54 13.15 13.60 2.63
C GLN A 54 12.73 12.38 3.46
N ARG A 55 12.41 11.25 2.82
CA ARG A 55 12.13 9.99 3.54
C ARG A 55 13.33 9.51 4.37
N ILE A 56 14.54 9.60 3.82
CA ILE A 56 15.78 9.22 4.53
C ILE A 56 15.98 10.14 5.76
N VAL A 57 15.89 11.46 5.58
CA VAL A 57 16.04 12.42 6.69
C VAL A 57 15.01 12.15 7.80
N LYS A 58 13.77 11.84 7.44
CA LYS A 58 12.71 11.50 8.40
C LYS A 58 13.02 10.24 9.19
N GLN A 59 13.55 9.20 8.54
CA GLN A 59 13.98 7.97 9.23
C GLN A 59 15.16 8.22 10.18
N ILE A 60 16.15 9.01 9.76
CA ILE A 60 17.29 9.41 10.62
C ILE A 60 16.79 10.19 11.84
N THR A 61 15.94 11.19 11.62
CA THR A 61 15.38 12.03 12.70
C THR A 61 14.59 11.21 13.71
N ASN A 62 13.82 10.21 13.25
CA ASN A 62 13.08 9.30 14.14
C ASN A 62 13.98 8.29 14.89
N SER A 63 15.28 8.21 14.57
CA SER A 63 16.23 7.27 15.16
C SER A 63 17.22 7.93 16.14
N ILE A 64 17.10 9.26 16.34
CA ILE A 64 17.88 10.07 17.30
C ILE A 64 16.96 10.43 18.47
#